data_AF-A0A923BEP0-F1
#
_entry.id   AF-A0A923BEP0-F1
#
_cell.length_a   1.000
_cell.length_b   1.000
_cell.length_c   1.000
_cell.angle_alpha   90.00
_cell.angle_beta   90.00
_cell.angle_gamma   90.00
#
_symmetry.space_group_name_H-M   'P 1'
#
loop_
_entity.id
_entity.type
_entity.pdbx_description
1 polymer ?
#
loop_
_entity_poly.entity_id
_entity_poly.type
_entity_poly.pdbx_seq_one_letter_code
_entity_poly.pdbx_strand_id
1 'polypeptide(L)'
;ASLADETCVARDRDDVTASSGLPIEKRILCNGKVSGAIAYAKVPPLPAGDARKAALLAALDASRPGQLARGRLDCKPAGWVGDTLALPCRARSGGWPTLVLAREANGVLTVAEGAASMFPVLATAAGRPVEGSRPQLVEQLQALWGEPVVLASAGDIDQLKSLLRDARVANGQGKYTASESLFRQALDVQTRLFSENDVTAAEIMMDLALNVSNQGRSDEAAALFRRAEPIIQRSSNPADRARLATYLGYEAANRGDFANALAQARTAAEIWGQVAGGGAGGADAINASPGGLRTMARGEMAMALNLQALMALRQDDPVSAYAAASEALLIINSTEGLPRFWRSDVLSTLGQVSVAQGRLSAAETYLRNALAERHSISGEGAATLRMRAILGRAYQTEGMHSSAIIAFR
;
A
#
# COMPACT_ATOMS: atom_id res chain seq x y z
N ALA A 1 27.68 -11.95 -8.28
CA ALA A 1 27.31 -10.56 -7.97
C ALA A 1 26.06 -10.19 -8.77
N SER A 2 25.27 -9.21 -8.30
CA SER A 2 24.17 -8.63 -9.09
C SER A 2 24.72 -7.67 -10.16
N LEU A 3 23.86 -7.24 -11.08
CA LEU A 3 24.13 -6.17 -12.04
C LEU A 3 24.17 -4.78 -11.39
N ALA A 4 23.91 -4.67 -10.08
CA ALA A 4 24.09 -3.47 -9.27
C ALA A 4 25.35 -3.56 -8.38
N ASP A 5 26.29 -4.46 -8.72
CA ASP A 5 27.53 -4.69 -7.98
C ASP A 5 27.35 -5.15 -6.52
N GLU A 6 26.23 -5.82 -6.23
CA GLU A 6 25.95 -6.35 -4.89
C GLU A 6 26.38 -7.81 -4.76
N THR A 7 26.89 -8.17 -3.58
CA THR A 7 27.14 -9.56 -3.24
C THR A 7 25.89 -10.18 -2.65
N CYS A 8 25.40 -11.23 -3.29
CA CYS A 8 24.15 -11.89 -2.91
C CYS A 8 24.39 -13.32 -2.43
N VAL A 9 23.67 -13.73 -1.38
CA VAL A 9 23.74 -15.08 -0.80
C VAL A 9 22.32 -15.63 -0.60
N ALA A 10 22.11 -16.91 -0.93
CA ALA A 10 20.85 -17.60 -0.65
C ALA A 10 20.94 -18.31 0.72
N ARG A 11 19.94 -18.11 1.58
CA ARG A 11 19.83 -18.76 2.89
C ARG A 11 18.49 -19.46 3.02
N ASP A 12 18.46 -20.58 3.72
CA ASP A 12 17.21 -21.29 4.00
C ASP A 12 16.24 -20.42 4.82
N ARG A 13 14.95 -20.64 4.59
CA ARG A 13 13.87 -20.01 5.35
C ARG A 13 13.60 -20.79 6.62
N ASP A 14 13.81 -20.14 7.76
CA ASP A 14 13.51 -20.72 9.07
C ASP A 14 12.00 -20.72 9.38
N ASP A 15 11.21 -19.94 8.63
CA ASP A 15 9.77 -19.75 8.81
C ASP A 15 8.89 -20.70 7.98
N VAL A 16 9.49 -21.62 7.22
CA VAL A 16 8.76 -22.53 6.32
C VAL A 16 9.29 -23.95 6.48
N THR A 17 8.40 -24.90 6.75
CA THR A 17 8.74 -26.33 6.70
C THR A 17 8.82 -26.79 5.24
N ALA A 18 9.88 -27.53 4.91
CA ALA A 18 10.01 -28.13 3.58
C ALA A 18 8.81 -29.04 3.29
N SER A 19 8.21 -28.86 2.12
CA SER A 19 7.23 -29.81 1.61
C SER A 19 7.91 -31.15 1.34
N SER A 20 7.23 -32.26 1.64
CA SER A 20 7.82 -33.61 1.53
C SER A 20 8.44 -33.86 0.15
N GLY A 21 9.75 -34.13 0.12
CA GLY A 21 10.53 -34.37 -1.10
C GLY A 21 10.89 -33.12 -1.92
N LEU A 22 10.76 -31.92 -1.35
CA LEU A 22 11.25 -30.66 -1.94
C LEU A 22 12.34 -30.04 -1.05
N PRO A 23 13.28 -29.25 -1.61
CA PRO A 23 14.22 -28.48 -0.82
C PRO A 23 13.51 -27.42 0.05
N ILE A 24 14.19 -26.97 1.09
CA ILE A 24 13.74 -25.82 1.90
C ILE A 24 13.78 -24.56 1.01
N GLU A 25 12.69 -23.78 1.03
CA GLU A 25 12.63 -22.48 0.33
C GLU A 25 13.74 -21.56 0.84
N LYS A 26 14.31 -20.74 -0.04
CA LYS A 26 15.43 -19.85 0.31
C LYS A 26 15.05 -18.38 0.15
N ARG A 27 15.64 -17.51 0.97
CA ARG A 27 15.69 -16.06 0.74
C ARG A 27 17.04 -15.70 0.15
N ILE A 28 17.04 -14.79 -0.80
CA ILE A 28 18.26 -14.23 -1.38
C ILE A 28 18.51 -12.87 -0.73
N LEU A 29 19.67 -12.72 -0.10
CA LEU A 29 20.09 -11.50 0.55
C LEU A 29 21.23 -10.85 -0.24
N CYS A 30 21.05 -9.63 -0.73
CA CYS A 30 22.10 -8.82 -1.35
C CYS A 30 22.56 -7.75 -0.36
N ASN A 31 23.86 -7.71 -0.06
CA ASN A 31 24.44 -6.83 0.97
C ASN A 31 23.69 -6.90 2.33
N GLY A 32 23.22 -8.10 2.71
CA GLY A 32 22.49 -8.35 3.95
C GLY A 32 21.00 -7.99 3.94
N LYS A 33 20.46 -7.42 2.85
CA LYS A 33 19.03 -7.08 2.71
C LYS A 33 18.32 -8.14 1.88
N VAL A 34 17.07 -8.46 2.23
CA VAL A 34 16.27 -9.42 1.46
C VAL A 34 15.88 -8.81 0.11
N SER A 35 16.29 -9.45 -0.98
CA SER A 35 16.15 -8.94 -2.35
C SER A 35 15.45 -9.92 -3.30
N GLY A 36 15.30 -11.18 -2.88
CA GLY A 36 14.61 -12.20 -3.66
C GLY A 36 14.32 -13.47 -2.86
N ALA A 37 13.74 -14.46 -3.52
CA ALA A 37 13.39 -15.75 -2.95
C ALA A 37 13.54 -16.87 -3.98
N ILE A 38 13.70 -18.10 -3.48
CA ILE A 38 13.70 -19.33 -4.26
C ILE A 38 12.64 -20.24 -3.65
N ALA A 39 11.68 -20.63 -4.48
CA ALA A 39 10.61 -21.54 -4.10
C ALA A 39 10.57 -22.74 -5.05
N TYR A 40 9.94 -23.83 -4.57
CA TYR A 40 9.90 -25.09 -5.29
C TYR A 40 8.46 -25.60 -5.38
N ALA A 41 8.16 -26.32 -6.46
CA ALA A 41 6.91 -27.05 -6.61
C ALA A 41 7.16 -28.38 -7.31
N LYS A 42 6.40 -29.42 -6.94
CA LYS A 42 6.36 -30.66 -7.72
C LYS A 42 5.53 -30.43 -8.97
N VAL A 43 6.03 -30.86 -10.11
CA VAL A 43 5.31 -30.77 -11.38
C VAL A 43 5.35 -32.11 -12.10
N PRO A 44 4.31 -32.47 -12.88
CA PRO A 44 4.37 -33.64 -13.75
C PRO A 44 5.53 -33.53 -14.75
N PRO A 45 6.04 -34.66 -15.27
CA PRO A 45 7.05 -34.65 -16.32
C PRO A 45 6.58 -33.79 -17.50
N LEU A 46 7.40 -32.79 -17.87
CA LEU A 46 7.07 -31.90 -18.98
C LEU A 46 7.41 -32.56 -20.32
N PRO A 47 6.61 -32.32 -21.38
CA PRO A 47 6.91 -32.83 -22.71
C PRO A 47 8.24 -32.25 -23.24
N ALA A 48 8.89 -32.99 -24.14
CA ALA A 48 10.07 -32.53 -24.86
C ALA A 48 9.69 -31.64 -26.07
N GLY A 49 10.68 -30.95 -26.64
CA GLY A 49 10.50 -30.15 -27.86
C GLY A 49 9.66 -28.89 -27.67
N ASP A 50 8.97 -28.45 -28.72
CA ASP A 50 8.29 -27.15 -28.79
C ASP A 50 7.16 -27.00 -27.75
N ALA A 51 6.54 -28.12 -27.35
CA ALA A 51 5.50 -28.13 -26.33
C ALA A 51 6.02 -27.86 -24.90
N ARG A 52 7.33 -28.05 -24.66
CA ARG A 52 7.93 -27.88 -23.32
C ARG A 52 7.70 -26.47 -22.78
N LYS A 53 7.81 -25.46 -23.65
CA LYS A 53 7.70 -24.05 -23.30
C LYS A 53 6.33 -23.68 -22.75
N ALA A 54 5.28 -24.09 -23.46
CA ALA A 54 3.89 -23.88 -23.05
C ALA A 54 3.56 -24.67 -21.77
N ALA A 55 4.03 -25.92 -21.68
CA ALA A 55 3.81 -26.76 -20.50
C ALA A 55 4.49 -26.19 -19.24
N LEU A 56 5.69 -25.63 -19.36
CA LEU A 56 6.41 -24.98 -18.25
C LEU A 56 5.69 -23.72 -17.76
N LEU A 57 5.16 -22.89 -18.67
CA LEU A 57 4.37 -21.72 -18.30
C LEU A 57 3.08 -22.13 -17.56
N ALA A 58 2.36 -23.13 -18.08
CA ALA A 58 1.16 -23.65 -17.43
C ALA A 58 1.49 -24.25 -16.04
N ALA A 59 2.60 -24.97 -15.91
CA ALA A 59 3.06 -25.53 -14.64
C ALA A 59 3.42 -24.43 -13.64
N LEU A 60 4.05 -23.34 -14.09
CA LEU A 60 4.30 -22.16 -13.24
C LEU A 60 2.99 -21.54 -12.77
N ASP A 61 2.08 -21.23 -13.68
CA ASP A 61 0.80 -20.58 -13.35
C ASP A 61 -0.08 -21.44 -12.41
N ALA A 62 0.00 -22.77 -12.51
CA ALA A 62 -0.68 -23.71 -11.62
C ALA A 62 0.01 -23.90 -10.25
N SER A 63 1.29 -23.56 -10.15
CA SER A 63 2.08 -23.77 -8.92
C SER A 63 1.81 -22.72 -7.85
N ARG A 64 1.96 -23.07 -6.56
CA ARG A 64 1.88 -22.12 -5.45
C ARG A 64 2.81 -20.91 -5.64
N PRO A 65 4.11 -21.09 -5.99
CA PRO A 65 5.00 -19.94 -6.24
C PRO A 65 4.51 -19.03 -7.38
N GLY A 66 4.00 -19.60 -8.47
CA GLY A 66 3.48 -18.79 -9.58
C GLY A 66 2.22 -18.02 -9.21
N GLN A 67 1.27 -18.64 -8.51
CA GLN A 67 0.07 -17.96 -8.02
C GLN A 67 0.42 -16.80 -7.07
N LEU A 68 1.38 -17.01 -6.15
CA LEU A 68 1.88 -15.97 -5.24
C LEU A 68 2.58 -14.83 -5.99
N ALA A 69 3.32 -15.12 -7.06
CA ALA A 69 3.95 -14.12 -7.91
C ALA A 69 2.89 -13.30 -8.67
N ARG A 70 1.91 -13.96 -9.31
CA ARG A 70 0.82 -13.30 -10.07
C ARG A 70 -0.04 -12.37 -9.19
N GLY A 71 -0.21 -12.70 -7.92
CA GLY A 71 -0.92 -11.84 -6.96
C GLY A 71 -0.18 -10.55 -6.60
N ARG A 72 1.16 -10.53 -6.68
CA ARG A 72 1.99 -9.38 -6.26
C ARG A 72 2.61 -8.61 -7.41
N LEU A 73 2.69 -9.21 -8.60
CA LEU A 73 3.41 -8.69 -9.74
C LEU A 73 2.45 -8.46 -10.92
N ASP A 74 2.75 -7.46 -11.72
CA ASP A 74 2.18 -7.25 -13.05
C ASP A 74 3.24 -7.63 -14.09
N CYS A 75 3.01 -8.71 -14.83
CA CYS A 75 4.02 -9.34 -15.68
C CYS A 75 3.69 -9.16 -17.16
N LYS A 76 4.69 -8.76 -17.94
CA LYS A 76 4.65 -8.80 -19.41
C LYS A 76 4.63 -10.27 -19.89
N PRO A 77 4.33 -10.52 -21.18
CA PRO A 77 4.41 -11.85 -21.76
C PRO A 77 5.75 -12.53 -21.48
N ALA A 78 5.73 -13.85 -21.31
CA ALA A 78 6.89 -14.61 -20.92
C ALA A 78 8.00 -14.57 -22.00
N GLY A 79 9.23 -14.29 -21.55
CA GLY A 79 10.46 -14.43 -22.33
C GLY A 79 11.20 -15.72 -21.98
N TRP A 80 12.38 -15.89 -22.59
CA TRP A 80 13.20 -17.09 -22.45
C TRP A 80 14.67 -16.74 -22.33
N VAL A 81 15.35 -17.39 -21.38
CA VAL A 81 16.81 -17.35 -21.24
C VAL A 81 17.32 -18.78 -21.37
N GLY A 82 17.64 -19.18 -22.60
CA GLY A 82 17.89 -20.58 -22.93
C GLY A 82 16.64 -21.45 -22.74
N ASP A 83 16.72 -22.45 -21.86
CA ASP A 83 15.62 -23.33 -21.45
C ASP A 83 14.85 -22.82 -20.21
N THR A 84 15.26 -21.68 -19.63
CA THR A 84 14.62 -21.08 -18.46
C THR A 84 13.51 -20.13 -18.89
N LEU A 85 12.33 -20.30 -18.32
CA LEU A 85 11.20 -19.38 -18.49
C LEU A 85 11.49 -18.09 -17.70
N ALA A 86 11.30 -16.93 -18.32
CA ALA A 86 11.49 -15.64 -17.69
C ALA A 86 10.21 -14.82 -17.75
N LEU A 87 9.70 -14.36 -16.60
CA LEU A 87 8.61 -13.39 -16.52
C LEU A 87 9.18 -12.02 -16.14
N PRO A 88 9.25 -11.10 -17.10
CA PRO A 88 9.56 -9.70 -16.83
C PRO A 88 8.36 -9.02 -16.18
N CYS A 89 8.49 -8.59 -14.93
CA CYS A 89 7.38 -8.04 -14.16
C CYS A 89 7.69 -6.70 -13.49
N ARG A 90 6.65 -5.99 -13.07
CA ARG A 90 6.75 -4.90 -12.11
C ARG A 90 5.99 -5.25 -10.85
N ALA A 91 6.56 -4.93 -9.70
CA ALA A 91 5.87 -5.08 -8.43
C ALA A 91 4.65 -4.15 -8.42
N ARG A 92 3.47 -4.69 -8.08
CA ARG A 92 2.25 -3.88 -7.89
C ARG A 92 2.42 -2.83 -6.78
N SER A 93 3.30 -3.13 -5.82
CA SER A 93 3.74 -2.17 -4.81
C SER A 93 5.05 -1.52 -5.24
N GLY A 94 5.03 -0.21 -5.47
CA GLY A 94 6.23 0.59 -5.74
C GLY A 94 6.78 0.50 -7.18
N GLY A 95 6.12 -0.24 -8.09
CA GLY A 95 6.50 -0.29 -9.51
C GLY A 95 7.83 -0.98 -9.84
N TRP A 96 8.52 -1.53 -8.84
CA TRP A 96 9.88 -2.05 -8.97
C TRP A 96 9.99 -3.17 -10.02
N PRO A 97 10.94 -3.08 -10.98
CA PRO A 97 11.24 -4.17 -11.90
C PRO A 97 11.67 -5.43 -11.15
N THR A 98 10.88 -6.49 -11.33
CA THR A 98 11.07 -7.79 -10.69
C THR A 98 11.14 -8.85 -11.78
N LEU A 99 12.13 -9.72 -11.69
CA LEU A 99 12.28 -10.84 -12.60
C LEU A 99 11.89 -12.13 -11.88
N VAL A 100 11.04 -12.94 -12.52
CA VAL A 100 10.78 -14.32 -12.09
C VAL A 100 11.40 -15.25 -13.12
N LEU A 101 12.28 -16.14 -12.68
CA LEU A 101 12.86 -17.21 -13.49
C LEU A 101 12.34 -18.55 -13.00
N ALA A 102 11.87 -19.38 -13.92
CA ALA A 102 11.35 -20.69 -13.61
C ALA A 102 11.98 -21.75 -14.50
N ARG A 103 12.41 -22.85 -13.88
CA ARG A 103 12.99 -23.99 -14.58
C ARG A 103 12.54 -25.29 -13.93
N GLU A 104 12.21 -26.26 -14.77
CA GLU A 104 11.89 -27.61 -14.33
C GLU A 104 13.10 -28.52 -14.57
N ALA A 105 13.44 -29.29 -13.54
CA ALA A 105 14.39 -30.39 -13.62
C ALA A 105 13.93 -31.55 -12.72
N ASN A 106 13.88 -32.76 -13.28
CA ASN A 106 13.56 -34.00 -12.56
C ASN A 106 12.22 -33.95 -11.79
N GLY A 107 11.19 -33.33 -12.37
CA GLY A 107 9.85 -33.22 -11.77
C GLY A 107 9.76 -32.14 -10.68
N VAL A 108 10.80 -31.33 -10.51
CA VAL A 108 10.82 -30.20 -9.58
C VAL A 108 10.92 -28.91 -10.38
N LEU A 109 9.92 -28.04 -10.19
CA LEU A 109 9.93 -26.66 -10.65
C LEU A 109 10.63 -25.79 -9.62
N THR A 110 11.75 -25.19 -10.00
CA THR A 110 12.44 -24.14 -9.22
C THR A 110 12.01 -22.78 -9.75
N VAL A 111 11.54 -21.92 -8.86
CA VAL A 111 11.11 -20.55 -9.16
C VAL A 111 11.98 -19.59 -8.34
N ALA A 112 12.81 -18.80 -9.02
CA ALA A 112 13.63 -17.76 -8.44
C ALA A 112 13.05 -16.38 -8.80
N GLU A 113 12.73 -15.58 -7.79
CA GLU A 113 12.16 -14.24 -7.94
C GLU A 113 13.05 -13.21 -7.24
N GLY A 114 13.23 -12.04 -7.83
CA GLY A 114 13.91 -10.92 -7.17
C GLY A 114 13.98 -9.67 -8.05
N ALA A 115 14.65 -8.62 -7.56
CA ALA A 115 14.87 -7.40 -8.34
C ALA A 115 15.54 -7.70 -9.69
N ALA A 116 15.21 -6.95 -10.73
CA ALA A 116 15.77 -7.18 -12.07
C ALA A 116 17.30 -7.09 -12.11
N SER A 117 17.91 -6.24 -11.27
CA SER A 117 19.36 -6.17 -11.09
C SER A 117 19.99 -7.50 -10.65
N MET A 118 19.22 -8.42 -10.07
CA MET A 118 19.69 -9.73 -9.63
C MET A 118 19.71 -10.79 -10.74
N PHE A 119 19.45 -10.44 -12.00
CA PHE A 119 19.37 -11.38 -13.13
C PHE A 119 20.40 -12.54 -13.09
N PRO A 120 21.73 -12.31 -12.98
CA PRO A 120 22.69 -13.42 -12.94
C PRO A 120 22.60 -14.29 -11.68
N VAL A 121 22.22 -13.70 -10.54
CA VAL A 121 22.01 -14.41 -9.27
C VAL A 121 20.76 -15.30 -9.37
N LEU A 122 19.67 -14.76 -9.93
CA LEU A 122 18.41 -15.50 -10.12
C LEU A 122 18.58 -16.64 -11.11
N ALA A 123 19.34 -16.44 -12.19
CA ALA A 123 19.57 -17.48 -13.18
C ALA A 123 20.37 -18.65 -12.57
N THR A 124 21.41 -18.33 -11.80
CA THR A 124 22.18 -19.32 -11.03
C THR A 124 21.29 -20.04 -10.01
N ALA A 125 20.42 -19.31 -9.30
CA ALA A 125 19.47 -19.88 -8.34
C ALA A 125 18.42 -20.81 -8.99
N ALA A 126 18.00 -20.52 -10.22
CA ALA A 126 17.16 -21.39 -11.04
C ALA A 126 17.92 -22.59 -11.65
N GLY A 127 19.22 -22.73 -11.35
CA GLY A 127 20.07 -23.83 -11.81
C GLY A 127 20.65 -23.65 -13.21
N ARG A 128 20.57 -22.43 -13.79
CA ARG A 128 21.13 -22.10 -15.10
C ARG A 128 21.99 -20.82 -15.00
N PRO A 129 23.26 -20.94 -14.61
CA PRO A 129 24.18 -19.81 -14.64
C PRO A 129 24.22 -19.17 -16.03
N VAL A 130 24.25 -17.84 -16.07
CA VAL A 130 24.40 -17.05 -17.30
C VAL A 130 25.84 -16.61 -17.45
N GLU A 131 26.35 -16.69 -18.67
CA GLU A 131 27.70 -16.26 -19.03
C GLU A 131 27.67 -14.95 -19.80
N GLY A 132 28.67 -14.11 -19.60
CA GLY A 132 28.80 -12.83 -20.30
C GLY A 132 29.32 -11.71 -19.42
N SER A 133 29.80 -10.66 -20.06
CA SER A 133 30.14 -9.39 -19.40
C SER A 133 28.88 -8.68 -18.90
N ARG A 134 29.02 -7.78 -17.92
CA ARG A 134 27.89 -7.01 -17.39
C ARG A 134 27.05 -6.31 -18.48
N PRO A 135 27.64 -5.64 -19.49
CA PRO A 135 26.84 -5.03 -20.57
C PRO A 135 26.00 -6.05 -21.35
N GLN A 136 26.54 -7.23 -21.66
CA GLN A 136 25.82 -8.29 -22.37
C GLN A 136 24.64 -8.82 -21.55
N LEU A 137 24.83 -8.98 -20.24
CA LEU A 137 23.76 -9.42 -19.34
C LEU A 137 22.67 -8.35 -19.19
N VAL A 138 23.04 -7.06 -19.19
CA VAL A 138 22.07 -5.95 -19.19
C VAL A 138 21.27 -5.93 -20.49
N GLU A 139 21.91 -6.12 -21.64
CA GLU A 139 21.24 -6.20 -22.93
C GLU A 139 20.25 -7.37 -23.00
N GLN A 140 20.67 -8.56 -22.55
CA GLN A 140 19.77 -9.73 -22.44
C GLN A 140 18.58 -9.45 -21.53
N LEU A 141 18.80 -8.80 -20.39
CA LEU A 141 17.74 -8.43 -19.45
C LEU A 141 16.76 -7.42 -20.07
N GLN A 142 17.28 -6.39 -20.74
CA GLN A 142 16.45 -5.37 -21.41
C GLN A 142 15.62 -5.96 -22.54
N ALA A 143 16.18 -6.93 -23.28
CA ALA A 143 15.45 -7.64 -24.33
C ALA A 143 14.22 -8.39 -23.79
N LEU A 144 14.24 -8.85 -22.53
CA LEU A 144 13.05 -9.46 -21.90
C LEU A 144 11.93 -8.42 -21.71
N TRP A 145 12.26 -7.19 -21.32
CA TRP A 145 11.27 -6.13 -21.11
C TRP A 145 10.87 -5.40 -22.40
N GLY A 146 11.72 -5.42 -23.43
CA GLY A 146 11.59 -4.62 -24.65
C GLY A 146 11.84 -3.13 -24.43
N GLU A 147 12.40 -2.75 -23.26
CA GLU A 147 12.65 -1.37 -22.85
C GLU A 147 13.81 -1.34 -21.84
N PRO A 148 14.47 -0.18 -21.65
CA PRO A 148 15.46 -0.01 -20.60
C PRO A 148 14.88 -0.34 -19.22
N VAL A 149 15.60 -1.18 -18.46
CA VAL A 149 15.22 -1.59 -17.11
C VAL A 149 16.13 -0.91 -16.10
N VAL A 150 15.52 -0.29 -15.10
CA VAL A 150 16.24 0.33 -13.97
C VAL A 150 16.88 -0.75 -13.11
N LEU A 151 18.18 -0.66 -12.91
CA LEU A 151 18.97 -1.62 -12.12
C LEU A 151 19.17 -1.09 -10.70
N ALA A 152 18.08 -0.99 -9.94
CA ALA A 152 18.14 -0.55 -8.56
C ALA A 152 18.85 -1.61 -7.67
N SER A 153 19.68 -1.14 -6.76
CA SER A 153 20.30 -1.98 -5.73
C SER A 153 19.28 -2.33 -4.63
N ALA A 154 19.57 -3.37 -3.84
CA ALA A 154 18.82 -3.64 -2.61
C ALA A 154 18.89 -2.45 -1.63
N GLY A 155 20.00 -1.70 -1.66
CA GLY A 155 20.18 -0.45 -0.93
C GLY A 155 19.15 0.61 -1.30
N ASP A 156 18.99 0.87 -2.61
CA ASP A 156 18.06 1.89 -3.14
C ASP A 156 16.60 1.58 -2.78
N ILE A 157 16.19 0.32 -2.98
CA ILE A 157 14.83 -0.13 -2.71
C ILE A 157 14.50 0.05 -1.22
N ASP A 158 15.41 -0.35 -0.34
CA ASP A 158 15.23 -0.25 1.10
C ASP A 158 15.28 1.21 1.58
N GLN A 159 16.17 2.04 1.01
CA GLN A 159 16.22 3.47 1.32
C GLN A 159 14.87 4.14 1.01
N LEU A 160 14.32 3.92 -0.19
CA LEU A 160 13.03 4.51 -0.55
C LEU A 160 11.92 4.02 0.40
N LYS A 161 11.86 2.72 0.68
CA LYS A 161 10.87 2.14 1.59
C LYS A 161 10.97 2.74 2.99
N SER A 162 12.18 2.90 3.54
CA SER A 162 12.37 3.49 4.86
C SER A 162 11.92 4.94 4.87
N LEU A 163 12.36 5.75 3.90
CA LEU A 163 11.97 7.16 3.80
C LEU A 163 10.44 7.32 3.77
N LEU A 164 9.73 6.53 2.96
CA LEU A 164 8.27 6.59 2.87
C LEU A 164 7.58 6.15 4.16
N ARG A 165 8.05 5.07 4.78
CA ARG A 165 7.51 4.61 6.07
C ARG A 165 7.68 5.69 7.13
N ASP A 166 8.89 6.20 7.27
CA ASP A 166 9.25 7.14 8.32
C ASP A 166 8.55 8.50 8.09
N ALA A 167 8.40 8.92 6.83
CA ALA A 167 7.62 10.10 6.45
C ALA A 167 6.14 9.97 6.85
N ARG A 168 5.50 8.83 6.56
CA ARG A 168 4.09 8.57 6.90
C ARG A 168 3.89 8.48 8.42
N VAL A 169 4.80 7.84 9.14
CA VAL A 169 4.78 7.79 10.61
C VAL A 169 4.91 9.20 11.20
N ALA A 170 5.86 10.00 10.73
CA ALA A 170 6.01 11.38 11.16
C ALA A 170 4.75 12.23 10.84
N ASN A 171 4.14 12.03 9.67
CA ASN A 171 2.90 12.69 9.28
C ASN A 171 1.74 12.36 10.25
N GLY A 172 1.56 11.08 10.55
CA GLY A 172 0.52 10.60 11.49
C GLY A 172 0.71 11.08 12.93
N GLN A 173 1.95 11.42 13.31
CA GLN A 173 2.30 12.04 14.59
C GLN A 173 2.13 13.57 14.60
N GLY A 174 1.73 14.18 13.48
CA GLY A 174 1.62 15.63 13.32
C GLY A 174 2.98 16.34 13.18
N LYS A 175 4.08 15.60 12.98
CA LYS A 175 5.43 16.15 12.75
C LYS A 175 5.60 16.52 11.27
N TYR A 176 4.78 17.45 10.79
CA TYR A 176 4.63 17.72 9.37
C TYR A 176 5.93 18.16 8.68
N THR A 177 6.72 19.04 9.29
CA THR A 177 8.00 19.51 8.72
C THR A 177 9.04 18.39 8.58
N ALA A 178 9.12 17.48 9.56
CA ALA A 178 10.02 16.32 9.46
C ALA A 178 9.55 15.35 8.37
N SER A 179 8.23 15.11 8.32
CA SER A 179 7.60 14.27 7.29
C SER A 179 7.82 14.83 5.87
N GLU A 180 7.67 16.13 5.68
CA GLU A 180 7.92 16.80 4.40
C GLU A 180 9.35 16.57 3.89
N SER A 181 10.35 16.77 4.76
CA SER A 181 11.76 16.54 4.40
C SER A 181 11.99 15.12 3.90
N LEU A 182 11.37 14.13 4.56
CA LEU A 182 11.47 12.72 4.17
C LEU A 182 10.72 12.42 2.86
N PHE A 183 9.53 13.00 2.64
CA PHE A 183 8.83 12.84 1.36
C PHE A 183 9.58 13.46 0.18
N ARG A 184 10.22 14.63 0.38
CA ARG A 184 11.06 15.24 -0.66
C ARG A 184 12.28 14.38 -0.98
N GLN A 185 12.95 13.83 0.03
CA GLN A 185 14.05 12.88 -0.17
C GLN A 185 13.59 11.61 -0.90
N ALA A 186 12.42 11.07 -0.54
CA ALA A 186 11.84 9.92 -1.22
C ALA A 186 11.53 10.22 -2.68
N LEU A 187 10.98 11.41 -2.97
CA LEU A 187 10.68 11.85 -4.32
C LEU A 187 11.95 12.01 -5.17
N ASP A 188 13.03 12.54 -4.59
CA ASP A 188 14.34 12.65 -5.25
C ASP A 188 14.90 11.28 -5.63
N VAL A 189 14.92 10.34 -4.68
CA VAL A 189 15.35 8.95 -4.92
C VAL A 189 14.50 8.29 -6.01
N GLN A 190 13.17 8.40 -5.92
CA GLN A 190 12.26 7.81 -6.90
C GLN A 190 12.45 8.42 -8.30
N THR A 191 12.61 9.74 -8.38
CA THR A 191 12.78 10.45 -9.66
C THR A 191 14.09 10.06 -10.32
N ARG A 192 15.18 9.93 -9.55
CA ARG A 192 16.49 9.49 -10.04
C ARG A 192 16.46 8.06 -10.59
N LEU A 193 15.68 7.18 -9.97
CA LEU A 193 15.61 5.77 -10.36
C LEU A 193 14.68 5.53 -11.55
N PHE A 194 13.46 6.06 -11.54
CA PHE A 194 12.41 5.68 -12.51
C PHE A 194 11.90 6.79 -13.42
N SER A 195 12.02 8.07 -13.04
CA SER A 195 11.34 9.27 -13.58
C SER A 195 10.20 9.78 -12.69
N GLU A 196 9.94 11.09 -12.80
CA GLU A 196 8.81 11.76 -12.16
C GLU A 196 7.43 11.37 -12.73
N ASN A 197 7.39 10.73 -13.90
CA ASN A 197 6.16 10.28 -14.55
C ASN A 197 5.70 8.88 -14.09
N ASP A 198 6.42 8.27 -13.16
CA ASP A 198 6.09 6.96 -12.60
C ASP A 198 4.95 7.06 -11.55
N VAL A 199 4.12 6.02 -11.44
CA VAL A 199 2.98 5.98 -10.50
C VAL A 199 3.45 6.17 -9.06
N THR A 200 4.58 5.58 -8.66
CA THR A 200 5.11 5.77 -7.31
C THR A 200 5.61 7.19 -7.08
N ALA A 201 6.14 7.88 -8.10
CA ALA A 201 6.45 9.30 -7.96
C ALA A 201 5.17 10.13 -7.72
N ALA A 202 4.09 9.82 -8.43
CA ALA A 202 2.79 10.47 -8.24
C ALA A 202 2.20 10.21 -6.84
N GLU A 203 2.30 8.98 -6.31
CA GLU A 203 1.89 8.66 -4.94
C GLU A 203 2.66 9.49 -3.91
N ILE A 204 3.98 9.64 -4.08
CA ILE A 204 4.82 10.46 -3.18
C ILE A 204 4.44 11.95 -3.29
N MET A 205 4.16 12.44 -4.50
CA MET A 205 3.69 13.81 -4.70
C MET A 205 2.34 14.04 -4.01
N MET A 206 1.42 13.08 -4.04
CA MET A 206 0.14 13.16 -3.33
C MET A 206 0.32 13.17 -1.81
N ASP A 207 1.17 12.29 -1.27
CA ASP A 207 1.53 12.25 0.16
C ASP A 207 2.12 13.61 0.61
N LEU A 208 3.05 14.15 -0.19
CA LEU A 208 3.65 15.46 0.04
C LEU A 208 2.62 16.58 -0.07
N ALA A 209 1.71 16.54 -1.05
CA ALA A 209 0.66 17.53 -1.26
C ALA A 209 -0.27 17.64 -0.05
N LEU A 210 -0.72 16.50 0.48
CA LEU A 210 -1.55 16.47 1.69
C LEU A 210 -0.77 16.99 2.90
N ASN A 211 0.50 16.60 3.04
CA ASN A 211 1.35 17.09 4.13
C ASN A 211 1.51 18.62 4.10
N VAL A 212 1.85 19.22 2.94
CA VAL A 212 2.01 20.68 2.84
C VAL A 212 0.68 21.41 2.95
N SER A 213 -0.42 20.79 2.51
CA SER A 213 -1.80 21.29 2.74
C SER A 213 -2.13 21.35 4.23
N ASN A 214 -1.79 20.32 5.01
CA ASN A 214 -1.96 20.32 6.47
C ASN A 214 -1.12 21.39 7.19
N GLN A 215 -0.07 21.89 6.53
CA GLN A 215 0.74 23.02 6.99
C GLN A 215 0.22 24.38 6.49
N GLY A 216 -0.93 24.42 5.81
CA GLY A 216 -1.56 25.64 5.29
C GLY A 216 -1.01 26.13 3.96
N ARG A 217 -0.12 25.38 3.29
CA ARG A 217 0.45 25.74 1.98
C ARG A 217 -0.37 25.16 0.83
N SER A 218 -1.56 25.72 0.62
CA SER A 218 -2.52 25.24 -0.38
C SER A 218 -2.02 25.37 -1.82
N ASP A 219 -1.31 26.44 -2.17
CA ASP A 219 -0.82 26.63 -3.54
C ASP A 219 0.22 25.58 -3.94
N GLU A 220 1.10 25.21 -3.00
CA GLU A 220 2.08 24.15 -3.20
C GLU A 220 1.40 22.78 -3.32
N ALA A 221 0.42 22.50 -2.46
CA ALA A 221 -0.40 21.29 -2.54
C ALA A 221 -1.08 21.14 -3.90
N ALA A 222 -1.72 22.22 -4.39
CA ALA A 222 -2.39 22.23 -5.67
C ALA A 222 -1.42 22.00 -6.84
N ALA A 223 -0.21 22.54 -6.78
CA ALA A 223 0.81 22.30 -7.79
C ALA A 223 1.28 20.83 -7.82
N LEU A 224 1.42 20.19 -6.65
CA LEU A 224 1.79 18.79 -6.54
C LEU A 224 0.67 17.86 -7.05
N PHE A 225 -0.59 18.11 -6.67
CA PHE A 225 -1.73 17.33 -7.19
C PHE A 225 -1.86 17.46 -8.70
N ARG A 226 -1.66 18.66 -9.27
CA ARG A 226 -1.71 18.88 -10.73
C ARG A 226 -0.68 18.05 -11.51
N ARG A 227 0.48 17.77 -10.89
CA ARG A 227 1.51 16.89 -11.47
C ARG A 227 1.16 15.41 -11.32
N ALA A 228 0.66 15.02 -10.16
CA ALA A 228 0.34 13.62 -9.85
C ALA A 228 -0.89 13.09 -10.60
N GLU A 229 -1.95 13.89 -10.70
CA GLU A 229 -3.25 13.49 -11.24
C GLU A 229 -3.19 12.81 -12.63
N PRO A 230 -2.57 13.38 -13.68
CA PRO A 230 -2.54 12.73 -15.01
C PRO A 230 -1.79 11.39 -15.02
N ILE A 231 -0.90 11.14 -14.06
CA ILE A 231 -0.21 9.85 -13.89
C ILE A 231 -1.18 8.85 -13.26
N ILE A 232 -1.84 9.24 -12.17
CA ILE A 232 -2.82 8.40 -11.46
C ILE A 232 -4.03 8.06 -12.33
N GLN A 233 -4.51 8.98 -13.15
CA GLN A 233 -5.64 8.72 -14.07
C GLN A 233 -5.30 7.64 -15.11
N ARG A 234 -4.02 7.50 -15.48
CA ARG A 234 -3.54 6.45 -16.39
C ARG A 234 -3.19 5.14 -15.67
N SER A 235 -3.25 5.10 -14.34
CA SER A 235 -2.99 3.88 -13.59
C SER A 235 -4.06 2.83 -13.85
N SER A 236 -3.63 1.59 -14.06
CA SER A 236 -4.50 0.42 -14.16
C SER A 236 -5.10 0.02 -12.81
N ASN A 237 -4.54 0.52 -11.70
CA ASN A 237 -5.01 0.21 -10.36
C ASN A 237 -6.10 1.20 -9.90
N PRO A 238 -7.37 0.78 -9.76
CA PRO A 238 -8.45 1.67 -9.31
C PRO A 238 -8.23 2.25 -7.90
N ALA A 239 -7.46 1.58 -7.03
CA ALA A 239 -7.14 2.09 -5.70
C ALA A 239 -6.32 3.40 -5.75
N ASP A 240 -5.55 3.64 -6.80
CA ASP A 240 -4.74 4.85 -6.94
C ASP A 240 -5.66 6.07 -7.14
N ARG A 241 -6.68 5.92 -7.99
CA ARG A 241 -7.72 6.96 -8.20
C ARG A 241 -8.57 7.17 -6.94
N ALA A 242 -8.89 6.10 -6.21
CA ALA A 242 -9.62 6.20 -4.95
C ALA A 242 -8.84 7.00 -3.90
N ARG A 243 -7.53 6.76 -3.77
CA ARG A 243 -6.65 7.50 -2.86
C ARG A 243 -6.52 8.96 -3.26
N LEU A 244 -6.41 9.26 -4.57
CA LEU A 244 -6.40 10.63 -5.07
C LEU A 244 -7.66 11.38 -4.67
N ALA A 245 -8.84 10.79 -4.87
CA ALA A 245 -10.11 11.39 -4.45
C ALA A 245 -10.13 11.65 -2.93
N THR A 246 -9.69 10.69 -2.10
CA THR A 246 -9.58 10.90 -0.65
C THR A 246 -8.69 12.12 -0.32
N TYR A 247 -7.53 12.24 -0.97
CA TYR A 247 -6.56 13.30 -0.66
C TYR A 247 -7.01 14.67 -1.14
N LEU A 248 -7.64 14.74 -2.32
CA LEU A 248 -8.31 15.95 -2.80
C LEU A 248 -9.45 16.36 -1.87
N GLY A 249 -10.18 15.39 -1.29
CA GLY A 249 -11.20 15.67 -0.28
C GLY A 249 -10.63 16.31 0.98
N TYR A 250 -9.52 15.80 1.51
CA TYR A 250 -8.85 16.41 2.66
C TYR A 250 -8.25 17.78 2.33
N GLU A 251 -7.66 17.96 1.14
CA GLU A 251 -7.12 19.26 0.72
C GLU A 251 -8.22 20.32 0.59
N ALA A 252 -9.36 19.97 -0.03
CA ALA A 252 -10.51 20.85 -0.13
C ALA A 252 -11.06 21.20 1.27
N ALA A 253 -11.12 20.23 2.19
CA ALA A 253 -11.53 20.48 3.57
C ALA A 253 -10.58 21.43 4.30
N ASN A 254 -9.27 21.30 4.10
CA ASN A 254 -8.26 22.21 4.66
C ASN A 254 -8.41 23.64 4.12
N ARG A 255 -8.87 23.78 2.87
CA ARG A 255 -9.19 25.08 2.26
C ARG A 255 -10.55 25.65 2.67
N GLY A 256 -11.36 24.89 3.38
CA GLY A 256 -12.73 25.26 3.76
C GLY A 256 -13.78 25.04 2.66
N ASP A 257 -13.40 24.42 1.53
CA ASP A 257 -14.34 24.03 0.48
C ASP A 257 -15.01 22.69 0.83
N PHE A 258 -15.91 22.74 1.81
CA PHE A 258 -16.57 21.54 2.34
C PHE A 258 -17.51 20.86 1.34
N ALA A 259 -18.03 21.61 0.36
CA ALA A 259 -18.88 21.07 -0.70
C ALA A 259 -18.07 20.17 -1.63
N ASN A 260 -16.91 20.66 -2.12
CA ASN A 260 -16.01 19.86 -2.93
C ASN A 260 -15.42 18.70 -2.12
N ALA A 261 -15.03 18.94 -0.86
CA ALA A 261 -14.54 17.88 0.02
C ALA A 261 -15.55 16.73 0.17
N LEU A 262 -16.84 17.04 0.34
CA LEU A 262 -17.91 16.06 0.41
C LEU A 262 -18.06 15.29 -0.91
N ALA A 263 -18.01 15.98 -2.05
CA ALA A 263 -18.08 15.35 -3.37
C ALA A 263 -16.92 14.36 -3.59
N GLN A 264 -15.70 14.78 -3.30
CA GLN A 264 -14.50 13.93 -3.40
C GLN A 264 -14.56 12.73 -2.46
N ALA A 265 -15.05 12.92 -1.23
CA ALA A 265 -15.24 11.83 -0.27
C ALA A 265 -16.30 10.81 -0.72
N ARG A 266 -17.34 11.25 -1.45
CA ARG A 266 -18.32 10.36 -2.13
C ARG A 266 -17.67 9.54 -3.23
N THR A 267 -16.97 10.21 -4.15
CA THR A 267 -16.23 9.52 -5.21
C THR A 267 -15.22 8.51 -4.65
N ALA A 268 -14.48 8.87 -3.60
CA ALA A 268 -13.55 7.96 -2.95
C ALA A 268 -14.25 6.71 -2.37
N ALA A 269 -15.35 6.89 -1.62
CA ALA A 269 -16.08 5.77 -1.03
C ALA A 269 -16.68 4.84 -2.10
N GLU A 270 -17.18 5.38 -3.21
CA GLU A 270 -17.70 4.59 -4.33
C GLU A 270 -16.62 3.73 -4.97
N ILE A 271 -15.45 4.32 -5.29
CA ILE A 271 -14.35 3.57 -5.91
C ILE A 271 -13.80 2.54 -4.92
N TRP A 272 -13.60 2.89 -3.65
CA TRP A 272 -13.18 1.92 -2.64
C TRP A 272 -14.18 0.78 -2.44
N GLY A 273 -15.48 1.06 -2.54
CA GLY A 273 -16.54 0.05 -2.53
C GLY A 273 -16.42 -0.93 -3.70
N GLN A 274 -16.13 -0.43 -4.91
CA GLN A 274 -15.87 -1.26 -6.08
C GLN A 274 -14.59 -2.10 -5.91
N VAL A 275 -13.51 -1.52 -5.37
CA VAL A 275 -12.25 -2.25 -5.09
C VAL A 275 -12.47 -3.33 -4.03
N ALA A 276 -13.26 -3.04 -2.99
CA ALA A 276 -13.60 -3.99 -1.94
C ALA A 276 -14.54 -5.11 -2.43
N GLY A 277 -15.45 -4.79 -3.38
CA GLY A 277 -16.38 -5.74 -4.00
C GLY A 277 -15.80 -6.53 -5.18
N GLY A 278 -14.73 -6.03 -5.79
CA GLY A 278 -14.07 -6.66 -6.94
C GLY A 278 -13.22 -7.87 -6.55
N GLY A 279 -13.67 -9.07 -6.94
CA GLY A 279 -12.82 -10.25 -7.14
C GLY A 279 -13.35 -11.60 -6.63
N ALA A 280 -14.42 -12.12 -7.22
CA ALA A 280 -14.63 -13.57 -7.28
C ALA A 280 -13.94 -14.10 -8.55
N GLY A 281 -12.61 -14.22 -8.53
CA GLY A 281 -11.86 -14.73 -9.68
C GLY A 281 -10.35 -14.82 -9.42
N GLY A 282 -9.89 -15.98 -8.93
CA GLY A 282 -8.50 -16.45 -8.99
C GLY A 282 -7.45 -15.69 -8.16
N ALA A 283 -6.64 -16.42 -7.38
CA ALA A 283 -5.50 -15.94 -6.56
C ALA A 283 -5.79 -15.02 -5.35
N ASP A 284 -6.89 -14.28 -5.31
CA ASP A 284 -7.23 -13.41 -4.17
C ASP A 284 -7.80 -14.13 -2.93
N ALA A 285 -8.19 -15.40 -3.05
CA ALA A 285 -8.57 -16.21 -1.88
C ALA A 285 -7.38 -16.41 -0.91
N ILE A 286 -6.14 -16.22 -1.39
CA ILE A 286 -4.92 -16.25 -0.57
C ILE A 286 -4.71 -14.91 0.16
N ASN A 287 -5.34 -13.82 -0.32
CA ASN A 287 -5.31 -12.48 0.27
C ASN A 287 -6.44 -12.23 1.29
N ALA A 288 -7.20 -13.26 1.67
CA ALA A 288 -8.09 -13.25 2.84
C ALA A 288 -7.31 -13.30 4.17
N SER A 289 -6.09 -12.74 4.19
CA SER A 289 -5.31 -12.53 5.41
C SER A 289 -5.70 -11.18 6.03
N PRO A 290 -5.68 -11.04 7.37
CA PRO A 290 -5.75 -9.75 8.04
C PRO A 290 -4.72 -8.78 7.42
N GLY A 291 -5.19 -7.65 6.89
CA GLY A 291 -4.35 -6.65 6.21
C GLY A 291 -4.20 -6.81 4.69
N GLY A 292 -4.94 -7.72 4.04
CA GLY A 292 -4.98 -7.86 2.58
C GLY A 292 -5.59 -6.64 1.86
N LEU A 293 -5.44 -6.56 0.53
CA LEU A 293 -5.90 -5.44 -0.29
C LEU A 293 -7.40 -5.12 -0.09
N ARG A 294 -8.25 -6.15 0.03
CA ARG A 294 -9.70 -5.96 0.29
C ARG A 294 -10.00 -5.47 1.69
N THR A 295 -9.31 -5.99 2.70
CA THR A 295 -9.40 -5.50 4.08
C THR A 295 -9.04 -4.03 4.13
N MET A 296 -7.91 -3.64 3.53
CA MET A 296 -7.50 -2.24 3.46
C MET A 296 -8.50 -1.40 2.65
N ALA A 297 -8.96 -1.86 1.49
CA ALA A 297 -9.96 -1.14 0.68
C ALA A 297 -11.27 -0.91 1.45
N ARG A 298 -11.75 -1.89 2.23
CA ARG A 298 -12.93 -1.72 3.09
C ARG A 298 -12.70 -0.66 4.15
N GLY A 299 -11.57 -0.67 4.83
CA GLY A 299 -11.34 0.35 5.85
C GLY A 299 -11.02 1.73 5.25
N GLU A 300 -10.40 1.83 4.08
CA GLU A 300 -10.26 3.09 3.32
C GLU A 300 -11.64 3.63 2.88
N MET A 301 -12.56 2.76 2.46
CA MET A 301 -13.97 3.13 2.23
C MET A 301 -14.60 3.70 3.50
N ALA A 302 -14.41 3.05 4.65
CA ALA A 302 -14.92 3.54 5.92
C ALA A 302 -14.33 4.91 6.30
N MET A 303 -13.05 5.15 6.03
CA MET A 303 -12.43 6.45 6.27
C MET A 303 -12.92 7.53 5.29
N ALA A 304 -13.21 7.17 4.04
CA ALA A 304 -13.89 8.08 3.10
C ALA A 304 -15.30 8.45 3.57
N LEU A 305 -16.09 7.48 4.04
CA LEU A 305 -17.40 7.72 4.68
C LEU A 305 -17.28 8.60 5.93
N ASN A 306 -16.23 8.40 6.74
CA ASN A 306 -15.96 9.26 7.89
C ASN A 306 -15.65 10.70 7.49
N LEU A 307 -14.90 10.91 6.39
CA LEU A 307 -14.68 12.24 5.82
C LEU A 307 -16.00 12.85 5.32
N GLN A 308 -16.85 12.08 4.63
CA GLN A 308 -18.18 12.55 4.24
C GLN A 308 -18.99 13.02 5.44
N ALA A 309 -18.99 12.26 6.54
CA ALA A 309 -19.71 12.63 7.75
C ALA A 309 -19.20 13.94 8.36
N LEU A 310 -17.89 14.12 8.43
CA LEU A 310 -17.29 15.38 8.89
C LEU A 310 -17.67 16.55 7.98
N MET A 311 -17.70 16.36 6.66
CA MET A 311 -18.06 17.43 5.71
C MET A 311 -19.56 17.74 5.72
N ALA A 312 -20.42 16.74 5.91
CA ALA A 312 -21.85 16.94 6.10
C ALA A 312 -22.16 17.75 7.37
N LEU A 313 -21.44 17.50 8.48
CA LEU A 313 -21.55 18.36 9.67
C LEU A 313 -21.14 19.81 9.42
N ARG A 314 -20.12 20.04 8.58
CA ARG A 314 -19.72 21.40 8.21
C ARG A 314 -20.76 22.12 7.35
N GLN A 315 -21.68 21.38 6.76
CA GLN A 315 -22.79 21.88 5.94
C GLN A 315 -24.14 21.83 6.69
N ASP A 316 -24.11 21.69 8.02
CA ASP A 316 -25.30 21.63 8.88
C ASP A 316 -26.28 20.49 8.52
N ASP A 317 -25.73 19.36 8.04
CA ASP A 317 -26.50 18.14 7.75
C ASP A 317 -26.10 16.99 8.71
N PRO A 318 -26.55 17.04 9.98
CA PRO A 318 -26.24 16.01 10.95
C PRO A 318 -26.91 14.66 10.66
N VAL A 319 -27.96 14.63 9.81
CA VAL A 319 -28.66 13.38 9.46
C VAL A 319 -27.82 12.56 8.50
N SER A 320 -27.37 13.16 7.40
CA SER A 320 -26.46 12.50 6.47
C SER A 320 -25.13 12.17 7.13
N ALA A 321 -24.64 13.05 8.02
CA ALA A 321 -23.42 12.79 8.78
C ALA A 321 -23.53 11.55 9.67
N TYR A 322 -24.67 11.37 10.36
CA TYR A 322 -24.90 10.18 11.18
C TYR A 322 -24.94 8.90 10.33
N ALA A 323 -25.63 8.94 9.19
CA ALA A 323 -25.73 7.80 8.29
C ALA A 323 -24.33 7.34 7.82
N ALA A 324 -23.53 8.26 7.29
CA ALA A 324 -22.19 7.96 6.78
C ALA A 324 -21.24 7.48 7.89
N ALA A 325 -21.22 8.13 9.06
CA ALA A 325 -20.35 7.71 10.17
C ALA A 325 -20.79 6.37 10.79
N SER A 326 -22.09 6.07 10.81
CA SER A 326 -22.60 4.79 11.30
C SER A 326 -22.24 3.66 10.34
N GLU A 327 -22.36 3.88 9.04
CA GLU A 327 -21.92 2.92 8.02
C GLU A 327 -20.41 2.67 8.11
N ALA A 328 -19.60 3.72 8.25
CA ALA A 328 -18.16 3.59 8.47
C ALA A 328 -17.85 2.70 9.70
N LEU A 329 -18.55 2.90 10.81
CA LEU A 329 -18.35 2.10 12.02
C LEU A 329 -18.76 0.63 11.81
N LEU A 330 -19.83 0.37 11.07
CA LEU A 330 -20.25 -0.99 10.73
C LEU A 330 -19.19 -1.72 9.89
N ILE A 331 -18.61 -1.04 8.89
CA ILE A 331 -17.53 -1.61 8.07
C ILE A 331 -16.29 -1.91 8.93
N ILE A 332 -15.90 -0.98 9.80
CA ILE A 332 -14.73 -1.17 10.68
C ILE A 332 -14.93 -2.35 11.63
N ASN A 333 -16.10 -2.46 12.26
CA ASN A 333 -16.38 -3.54 13.22
C ASN A 333 -16.52 -4.91 12.54
N SER A 334 -16.92 -4.95 11.27
CA SER A 334 -17.09 -6.20 10.50
C SER A 334 -15.84 -6.62 9.71
N THR A 335 -14.75 -5.84 9.80
CA THR A 335 -13.52 -6.09 9.05
C THR A 335 -12.36 -6.32 10.01
N GLU A 336 -11.92 -7.57 10.12
CA GLU A 336 -10.76 -7.93 10.95
C GLU A 336 -9.43 -7.43 10.38
N GLY A 337 -8.48 -7.11 11.26
CA GLY A 337 -7.12 -6.68 10.87
C GLY A 337 -6.96 -5.19 10.57
N LEU A 338 -8.02 -4.39 10.71
CA LEU A 338 -7.92 -2.93 10.56
C LEU A 338 -7.20 -2.27 11.75
N PRO A 339 -6.53 -1.13 11.54
CA PRO A 339 -5.91 -0.39 12.62
C PRO A 339 -6.95 0.10 13.64
N ARG A 340 -6.73 -0.19 14.94
CA ARG A 340 -7.66 0.19 16.02
C ARG A 340 -7.95 1.69 16.08
N PHE A 341 -7.00 2.54 15.67
CA PHE A 341 -7.20 3.98 15.69
C PHE A 341 -8.25 4.48 14.67
N TRP A 342 -8.53 3.73 13.60
CA TRP A 342 -9.62 4.06 12.66
C TRP A 342 -10.99 4.03 13.36
N ARG A 343 -11.22 3.02 14.21
CA ARG A 343 -12.44 2.93 15.01
C ARG A 343 -12.59 4.14 15.93
N SER A 344 -11.52 4.50 16.64
CA SER A 344 -11.48 5.67 17.51
C SER A 344 -11.80 6.97 16.76
N ASP A 345 -11.28 7.16 15.55
CA ASP A 345 -11.54 8.35 14.74
C ASP A 345 -13.03 8.42 14.30
N VAL A 346 -13.63 7.29 13.90
CA VAL A 346 -15.06 7.23 13.55
C VAL A 346 -15.97 7.44 14.77
N LEU A 347 -15.61 6.87 15.92
CA LEU A 347 -16.31 7.13 17.19
C LEU A 347 -16.25 8.61 17.57
N SER A 348 -15.10 9.26 17.37
CA SER A 348 -15.00 10.70 17.60
C SER A 348 -15.92 11.50 16.68
N THR A 349 -16.08 11.11 15.41
CA THR A 349 -17.05 11.71 14.48
C THR A 349 -18.48 11.47 14.92
N LEU A 350 -18.86 10.24 15.28
CA LEU A 350 -20.20 9.94 15.83
C LEU A 350 -20.50 10.72 17.10
N GLY A 351 -19.48 10.97 17.92
CA GLY A 351 -19.53 11.87 19.05
C GLY A 351 -19.92 13.29 18.64
N GLN A 352 -19.20 13.88 17.69
CA GLN A 352 -19.51 15.22 17.13
C GLN A 352 -20.90 15.28 16.52
N VAL A 353 -21.30 14.26 15.75
CA VAL A 353 -22.64 14.16 15.16
C VAL A 353 -23.72 14.15 16.25
N SER A 354 -23.50 13.37 17.31
CA SER A 354 -24.43 13.29 18.44
C SER A 354 -24.54 14.62 19.18
N VAL A 355 -23.45 15.37 19.34
CA VAL A 355 -23.48 16.75 19.89
C VAL A 355 -24.33 17.66 19.00
N ALA A 356 -24.11 17.64 17.69
CA ALA A 356 -24.88 18.46 16.74
C ALA A 356 -26.38 18.15 16.76
N GLN A 357 -26.76 16.92 17.13
CA GLN A 357 -28.15 16.48 17.28
C GLN A 357 -28.72 16.69 18.70
N GLY A 358 -27.98 17.32 19.62
CA GLY A 358 -28.41 17.48 21.02
C GLY A 358 -28.47 16.18 21.83
N ARG A 359 -27.80 15.11 21.37
CA ARG A 359 -27.79 13.79 22.02
C ARG A 359 -26.57 13.62 22.92
N LEU A 360 -26.50 14.38 24.01
CA LEU A 360 -25.32 14.43 24.90
C LEU A 360 -24.90 13.05 25.42
N SER A 361 -25.83 12.22 25.88
CA SER A 361 -25.51 10.88 26.43
C SER A 361 -24.84 9.97 25.39
N ALA A 362 -25.33 9.99 24.15
CA ALA A 362 -24.72 9.27 23.04
C ALA A 362 -23.34 9.85 22.70
N ALA A 363 -23.21 11.18 22.65
CA ALA A 363 -21.95 11.86 22.39
C ALA A 363 -20.88 11.48 23.42
N GLU A 364 -21.22 11.47 24.70
CA GLU A 364 -20.33 11.08 25.80
C GLU A 364 -19.87 9.64 25.64
N THR A 365 -20.79 8.72 25.34
CA THR A 365 -20.48 7.30 25.14
C THR A 365 -19.48 7.12 24.00
N TYR A 366 -19.74 7.73 22.85
CA TYR A 366 -18.83 7.65 21.70
C TYR A 366 -17.46 8.27 21.98
N LEU A 367 -17.42 9.48 22.55
CA LEU A 367 -16.17 10.20 22.81
C LEU A 367 -15.31 9.54 23.89
N ARG A 368 -15.92 8.99 24.95
CA ARG A 368 -15.17 8.25 25.98
C ARG A 368 -14.58 6.95 25.44
N ASN A 369 -15.32 6.23 24.60
CA ASN A 369 -14.81 5.04 23.93
C ASN A 369 -13.67 5.39 22.96
N ALA A 370 -13.83 6.46 22.16
CA ALA A 370 -12.79 6.96 21.28
C ALA A 370 -11.51 7.33 22.05
N LEU A 371 -11.67 8.06 23.16
CA LEU A 371 -10.58 8.47 24.05
C LEU A 371 -9.85 7.28 24.65
N ALA A 372 -10.57 6.30 25.20
CA ALA A 372 -9.98 5.11 25.81
C ALA A 372 -9.14 4.32 24.79
N GLU A 373 -9.67 4.16 23.57
CA GLU A 373 -8.91 3.51 22.50
C GLU A 373 -7.67 4.29 22.11
N ARG A 374 -7.80 5.59 21.83
CA ARG A 374 -6.67 6.42 21.40
C ARG A 374 -5.58 6.50 22.47
N HIS A 375 -5.99 6.70 23.72
CA HIS A 375 -5.08 6.75 24.86
C HIS A 375 -4.34 5.41 25.03
N SER A 376 -5.01 4.27 24.84
CA SER A 376 -4.35 2.96 24.91
C SER A 376 -3.32 2.71 23.79
N ILE A 377 -3.46 3.40 22.64
CA ILE A 377 -2.60 3.22 21.46
C ILE A 377 -1.39 4.16 21.50
N SER A 378 -1.61 5.44 21.82
CA SER A 378 -0.60 6.48 21.67
C SER A 378 -0.43 7.39 22.90
N GLY A 379 -1.13 7.11 24.00
CA GLY A 379 -1.18 8.02 25.15
C GLY A 379 -1.86 9.35 24.82
N GLU A 380 -1.54 10.39 25.58
CA GLU A 380 -2.02 11.75 25.35
C GLU A 380 -1.35 12.40 24.12
N GLY A 381 -2.15 13.12 23.33
CA GLY A 381 -1.69 13.84 22.15
C GLY A 381 -2.79 14.65 21.47
N ALA A 382 -2.54 15.15 20.26
CA ALA A 382 -3.47 16.03 19.57
C ALA A 382 -4.88 15.42 19.35
N ALA A 383 -4.96 14.10 19.13
CA ALA A 383 -6.22 13.40 18.93
C ALA A 383 -7.05 13.32 20.23
N THR A 384 -6.43 12.94 21.35
CA THR A 384 -7.12 12.85 22.65
C THR A 384 -7.54 14.24 23.14
N LEU A 385 -6.68 15.24 22.98
CA LEU A 385 -7.01 16.65 23.29
C LEU A 385 -8.21 17.14 22.49
N ARG A 386 -8.29 16.81 21.19
CA ARG A 386 -9.44 17.17 20.34
C ARG A 386 -10.73 16.55 20.85
N MET A 387 -10.72 15.26 21.19
CA MET A 387 -11.89 14.54 21.71
C MET A 387 -12.35 15.11 23.06
N ARG A 388 -11.41 15.42 23.98
CA ARG A 388 -11.71 16.10 25.24
C ARG A 388 -12.31 17.48 25.02
N ALA A 389 -11.77 18.26 24.09
CA ALA A 389 -12.29 19.59 23.75
C ALA A 389 -13.72 19.53 23.16
N ILE A 390 -14.02 18.50 22.35
CA ILE A 390 -15.38 18.25 21.86
C ILE A 390 -16.32 17.95 23.03
N LEU A 391 -15.91 17.05 23.94
CA LEU A 391 -16.70 16.66 25.10
C LEU A 391 -16.93 17.85 26.06
N GLY A 392 -15.91 18.66 26.32
CA GLY A 392 -16.01 19.86 27.14
C GLY A 392 -16.97 20.90 26.56
N ARG A 393 -16.93 21.12 25.24
CA ARG A 393 -17.91 21.99 24.56
C ARG A 393 -19.32 21.42 24.65
N ALA A 394 -19.50 20.11 24.48
CA ALA A 394 -20.79 19.47 24.61
C ALA A 394 -21.39 19.67 26.01
N TYR A 395 -20.59 19.46 27.07
CA TYR A 395 -21.01 19.73 28.44
C TYR A 395 -21.33 21.20 28.69
N GLN A 396 -20.57 22.12 28.09
CA GLN A 396 -20.82 23.55 28.23
C GLN A 396 -22.17 23.95 27.62
N THR A 397 -22.51 23.44 26.43
CA THR A 397 -23.80 23.71 25.77
C THR A 397 -24.99 23.25 26.61
N GLU A 398 -24.82 22.16 27.36
CA GLU A 398 -25.85 21.57 28.23
C GLU A 398 -25.82 22.11 29.68
N GLY A 399 -25.05 23.17 29.95
CA GLY A 399 -24.96 23.78 31.29
C GLY A 399 -24.23 22.96 32.35
N MET A 400 -23.54 21.88 31.95
CA MET A 400 -22.80 21.00 32.86
C MET A 400 -21.40 21.55 33.17
N HIS A 401 -21.33 22.70 33.83
CA HIS A 401 -20.09 23.47 34.02
C HIS A 401 -18.95 22.69 34.70
N SER A 402 -19.23 21.90 35.74
CA SER A 402 -18.22 21.09 36.43
C SER A 402 -17.61 20.04 35.49
N SER A 403 -18.44 19.33 34.72
CA SER A 403 -17.98 18.32 33.75
C SER A 403 -17.20 18.96 32.61
N ALA A 404 -17.62 20.15 32.14
CA ALA A 404 -16.89 20.91 31.13
C ALA A 404 -15.49 21.29 31.62
N ILE A 405 -15.36 21.80 32.85
CA ILE A 405 -14.07 22.13 33.46
C ILE A 405 -13.18 20.89 33.58
N ILE A 406 -13.72 19.74 34.00
CA ILE A 406 -12.96 18.49 34.09
C ILE A 406 -12.47 18.04 32.71
N ALA A 407 -13.30 18.16 31.66
CA ALA A 407 -12.93 17.76 30.31
C ALA A 407 -11.87 18.70 29.68
N PHE A 408 -11.88 19.99 30.01
CA PHE A 408 -10.88 20.94 29.52
C PHE A 408 -9.54 20.90 30.27
N ARG A 409 -9.51 20.36 31.49
CA ARG A 409 -8.29 20.08 32.25
C ARG A 409 -7.61 18.80 31.74
#